data_AF-A0A7R8VMI0-F1
#
_entry.id   AF-A0A7R8VMI0-F1
#
_cell.length_a   1.000
_cell.length_b   1.000
_cell.length_c   1.000
_cell.angle_alpha   90.00
_cell.angle_beta   90.00
_cell.angle_gamma   90.00
#
_symmetry.space_group_name_H-M   'P 1'
#
loop_
_entity.id
_entity.type
_entity.pdbx_description
1 polymer ?
#
loop_
_entity_poly.entity_id
_entity_poly.type
_entity_poly.pdbx_seq_one_letter_code
_entity_poly.pdbx_strand_id
1 'polypeptide(L)'
;MGGRCQGQKYQINITQPKQPMLVSRSKPRELRAGMSELVYLVPELCRMTGLTDEMRANFHLMRALAEHTRVGPDVRIQKLNNFCNRLLGEQAVRQDLEEWNLQLSNRLVEFNGRILPQEKILQAQDIKYDAGADTDWTRNLRSNPLLIIPQMQFWVVIVPNRCARDAGGFIQTLIKAAGGMRFIMPKPQVSLLGSEIALAWLKAVWVFMVLARLSCLLPQLSQFLFSLISLVEIPDDRAGTYVNALENVISGKNPQLIMCIVSNNRIDRYSAIKKKCCVDRAVPTQVMLAKNLASKGVMSIATKVAIQINCKTGGAPWTVDVPLTNLMIVGFDVCHDTTDKGKSYGAMVASLNKSLSRYFSAVSAHTSGEELSSHLAANMTNTSLRCLLTQVGRSYHNKSLSRYFSAVSAHTSGEELSSHLAANMTKALRKYQEHNQGNLPGRIVFYRDGVGEGQIPYVFLTEVKLLKASCDQLDKIYGGTPVKMAFIIVTKRINTRIFLKGGNPPPGTVVDDCITIPDRYDFYLVSQSVRQGTVSPTSYNVISDNIGLDPDKLQRLTYKLTHLYYNWSGTVRVPAPCQYAHKLAFLVGQALHRSPNVQLDDYLYFL
;
A
#
# COMPACT_ATOMS: atom_id res chain seq x y z
N MET A 1 46.58 -2.01 21.39
CA MET A 1 46.35 -3.29 22.10
C MET A 1 45.45 -4.26 21.33
N GLY A 2 44.40 -3.82 20.62
CA GLY A 2 43.46 -4.73 19.93
C GLY A 2 44.06 -5.71 18.91
N GLY A 3 45.09 -5.31 18.15
CA GLY A 3 45.67 -6.16 17.10
C GLY A 3 46.45 -7.39 17.60
N ARG A 4 46.94 -7.41 18.84
CA ARG A 4 47.66 -8.57 19.39
C ARG A 4 46.72 -9.69 19.85
N CYS A 5 45.53 -9.37 20.37
CA CYS A 5 44.58 -10.38 20.86
C CYS A 5 43.94 -11.22 19.74
N GLN A 6 43.61 -10.62 18.60
CA GLN A 6 42.98 -11.36 17.50
C GLN A 6 43.96 -12.28 16.75
N GLY A 7 45.21 -11.85 16.59
CA GLY A 7 46.27 -12.67 16.02
C GLY A 7 46.56 -13.92 16.84
N GLN A 8 46.40 -13.88 18.17
CA GLN A 8 46.60 -15.05 19.03
C GLN A 8 45.39 -15.99 19.08
N LYS A 9 44.16 -15.46 19.12
CA LYS A 9 42.94 -16.28 19.26
C LYS A 9 42.47 -16.91 17.95
N TYR A 10 42.60 -16.19 16.84
CA TYR A 10 42.07 -16.62 15.54
C TYR A 10 43.15 -16.85 14.48
N GLN A 11 44.42 -16.60 14.82
CA GLN A 11 45.56 -16.77 13.89
C GLN A 11 45.44 -15.94 12.60
N ILE A 12 44.86 -14.73 12.71
CA ILE A 12 44.68 -13.81 11.58
C ILE A 12 45.64 -12.63 11.72
N ASN A 13 46.41 -12.35 10.67
CA ASN A 13 47.29 -11.19 10.59
C ASN A 13 46.54 -9.96 10.05
N ILE A 14 46.62 -8.84 10.76
CA ILE A 14 46.02 -7.56 10.37
C ILE A 14 47.03 -6.81 9.50
N THR A 15 46.68 -6.52 8.25
CA THR A 15 47.60 -5.87 7.30
C THR A 15 47.73 -4.37 7.54
N GLN A 16 46.68 -3.71 8.06
CA GLN A 16 46.70 -2.27 8.33
C GLN A 16 46.60 -1.98 9.85
N PRO A 17 47.73 -1.87 10.57
CA PRO A 17 47.70 -1.71 12.03
C PRO A 17 47.20 -0.33 12.51
N LYS A 18 47.17 0.67 11.63
CA LYS A 18 46.72 2.05 11.91
C LYS A 18 45.26 2.32 11.54
N GLN A 19 44.52 1.31 11.08
CA GLN A 19 43.11 1.47 10.74
C GLN A 19 42.27 1.84 11.98
N PRO A 20 41.17 2.60 11.82
CA PRO A 20 40.26 2.88 12.93
C PRO A 20 39.60 1.58 13.44
N MET A 21 38.98 1.63 14.62
CA MET A 21 38.22 0.51 15.18
C MET A 21 36.73 0.80 15.10
N LEU A 22 35.92 -0.21 14.76
CA LEU A 22 34.47 -0.13 14.90
C LEU A 22 34.10 -0.41 16.35
N VAL A 23 33.19 0.37 16.93
CA VAL A 23 32.69 0.16 18.28
C VAL A 23 31.26 -0.35 18.19
N SER A 24 31.03 -1.55 18.71
CA SER A 24 29.70 -2.12 18.86
C SER A 24 29.36 -2.20 20.33
N ARG A 25 28.14 -1.78 20.71
CA ARG A 25 27.65 -1.95 22.07
C ARG A 25 26.93 -3.29 22.19
N SER A 26 27.33 -4.07 23.18
CA SER A 26 26.71 -5.37 23.47
C SER A 26 25.27 -5.18 23.95
N LYS A 27 24.37 -6.05 23.49
CA LYS A 27 22.98 -6.07 23.94
C LYS A 27 22.89 -6.58 25.39
N PRO A 28 21.79 -6.31 26.12
CA PRO A 28 21.60 -6.81 27.49
C PRO A 28 21.77 -8.34 27.64
N ARG A 29 21.43 -9.12 26.61
CA ARG A 29 21.64 -10.57 26.60
C ARG A 29 23.12 -10.95 26.52
N GLU A 30 23.92 -10.21 25.77
CA GLU A 30 25.35 -10.45 25.58
C GLU A 30 26.15 -10.06 26.82
N LEU A 31 25.76 -8.98 27.49
CA LEU A 31 26.29 -8.60 28.81
C LEU A 31 26.09 -9.72 29.85
N ARG A 32 24.90 -10.34 29.88
CA ARG A 32 24.62 -11.49 30.77
C ARG A 32 25.45 -12.73 30.42
N ALA A 33 25.83 -12.88 29.16
CA ALA A 33 26.73 -13.94 28.70
C ALA A 33 28.22 -13.62 28.98
N GLY A 34 28.52 -12.53 29.70
CA GLY A 34 29.87 -12.14 30.09
C GLY A 34 30.62 -11.32 29.04
N MET A 35 29.97 -10.83 27.98
CA MET A 35 30.61 -9.93 27.03
C MET A 35 30.79 -8.52 27.63
N SER A 36 31.86 -7.85 27.24
CA SER A 36 32.09 -6.44 27.58
C SER A 36 31.01 -5.54 26.98
N GLU A 37 30.70 -4.43 27.64
CA GLU A 37 29.73 -3.45 27.14
C GLU A 37 30.10 -2.91 25.77
N LEU A 38 31.39 -2.63 25.55
CA LEU A 38 31.92 -2.17 24.29
C LEU A 38 32.79 -3.28 23.67
N VAL A 39 32.51 -3.58 22.41
CA VAL A 39 33.26 -4.53 21.59
C VAL A 39 33.91 -3.74 20.46
N TYR A 40 35.24 -3.79 20.40
CA TYR A 40 36.04 -3.14 19.37
C TYR A 40 36.36 -4.13 18.26
N LEU A 41 35.91 -3.84 17.04
CA LEU A 41 36.09 -4.70 15.87
C LEU A 41 37.06 -4.05 14.89
N VAL A 42 37.92 -4.85 14.26
CA VAL A 42 38.86 -4.40 13.23
C VAL A 42 38.13 -4.37 11.88
N PRO A 43 38.00 -3.20 11.21
CA PRO A 43 37.25 -3.06 9.96
C PRO A 43 37.67 -4.05 8.86
N GLU A 44 38.97 -4.33 8.72
CA GLU A 44 39.53 -5.28 7.75
C GLU A 44 38.93 -6.70 7.90
N LEU A 45 38.51 -7.07 9.11
CA LEU A 45 37.90 -8.36 9.41
C LEU A 45 36.36 -8.31 9.41
N CYS A 46 35.78 -7.13 9.21
CA CYS A 46 34.34 -6.92 9.18
C CYS A 46 33.84 -6.87 7.75
N ARG A 47 32.78 -7.63 7.47
CA ARG A 47 32.03 -7.53 6.22
C ARG A 47 30.65 -6.99 6.54
N MET A 48 30.22 -5.95 5.84
CA MET A 48 28.82 -5.50 5.94
C MET A 48 27.90 -6.62 5.46
N THR A 49 26.96 -7.02 6.31
CA THR A 49 25.96 -8.03 5.96
C THR A 49 24.70 -7.39 5.40
N GLY A 50 23.98 -8.14 4.56
CA GLY A 50 22.74 -7.66 3.93
C GLY A 50 22.99 -6.94 2.61
N LEU A 51 21.92 -6.40 2.03
CA LEU A 51 21.97 -5.66 0.78
C LEU A 51 21.82 -4.16 1.08
N THR A 52 22.73 -3.35 0.54
CA THR A 52 22.61 -1.88 0.54
C THR A 52 21.45 -1.43 -0.36
N ASP A 53 20.96 -0.21 -0.20
CA ASP A 53 19.88 0.29 -1.05
C ASP A 53 20.30 0.44 -2.52
N GLU A 54 21.58 0.73 -2.77
CA GLU A 54 22.16 0.71 -4.12
C GLU A 54 22.14 -0.70 -4.73
N MET A 55 22.52 -1.72 -3.95
CA MET A 55 22.45 -3.13 -4.37
C MET A 55 21.01 -3.55 -4.67
N ARG A 56 20.04 -3.11 -3.85
CA ARG A 56 18.60 -3.37 -4.06
C ARG A 56 18.05 -2.65 -5.29
N ALA A 57 18.55 -1.45 -5.59
CA ALA A 57 18.19 -0.69 -6.79
C ALA A 57 18.80 -1.29 -8.07
N ASN A 58 19.91 -2.04 -7.95
CA ASN A 58 20.56 -2.71 -9.07
C ASN A 58 19.77 -3.96 -9.51
N PHE A 59 18.98 -3.81 -10.58
CA PHE A 59 18.14 -4.88 -11.11
C PHE A 59 18.94 -6.11 -11.58
N HIS A 60 20.16 -5.93 -12.09
CA HIS A 60 20.99 -7.05 -12.54
C HIS A 60 21.44 -7.91 -11.36
N LEU A 61 21.92 -7.26 -10.29
CA LEU A 61 22.31 -7.94 -9.06
C LEU A 61 21.12 -8.65 -8.42
N MET A 62 19.97 -7.98 -8.30
CA MET A 62 18.77 -8.58 -7.72
C MET A 62 18.22 -9.73 -8.56
N ARG A 63 18.37 -9.69 -9.89
CA ARG A 63 18.00 -10.80 -10.79
C ARG A 63 18.93 -12.00 -10.61
N ALA A 64 20.25 -11.79 -10.60
CA ALA A 64 21.21 -12.86 -10.36
C ALA A 64 21.04 -13.48 -8.95
N LEU A 65 20.80 -12.64 -7.93
CA LEU A 65 20.49 -13.11 -6.58
C LEU A 65 19.19 -13.91 -6.54
N ALA A 66 18.15 -13.48 -7.28
CA ALA A 66 16.89 -14.19 -7.37
C ALA A 66 17.04 -15.60 -7.97
N GLU A 67 17.91 -15.79 -8.96
CA GLU A 67 18.21 -17.12 -9.54
C GLU A 67 18.76 -18.10 -8.49
N HIS A 68 19.56 -17.60 -7.53
CA HIS A 68 20.17 -18.42 -6.47
C HIS A 68 19.29 -18.58 -5.22
N THR A 69 18.39 -17.62 -4.96
CA THR A 69 17.55 -17.59 -3.75
C THR A 69 16.15 -18.15 -3.95
N ARG A 70 15.63 -18.18 -5.18
CA ARG A 70 14.30 -18.72 -5.51
C ARG A 70 14.36 -20.24 -5.68
N VAL A 71 14.42 -20.93 -4.54
CA VAL A 71 14.37 -22.39 -4.49
C VAL A 71 12.94 -22.89 -4.73
N GLY A 72 12.76 -23.83 -5.65
CA GLY A 72 11.49 -24.53 -5.90
C GLY A 72 11.05 -25.41 -4.71
N PRO A 73 9.78 -25.83 -4.65
CA PRO A 73 9.25 -26.62 -3.54
C PRO A 73 9.96 -27.98 -3.37
N ASP A 74 10.18 -28.69 -4.47
CA ASP A 74 10.91 -29.94 -4.57
C ASP A 74 12.34 -29.84 -4.02
N VAL A 75 13.13 -28.88 -4.54
CA VAL A 75 14.51 -28.65 -4.11
C VAL A 75 14.54 -28.21 -2.64
N ARG A 76 13.54 -27.45 -2.17
CA ARG A 76 13.45 -27.02 -0.77
C ARG A 76 13.18 -28.21 0.15
N ILE A 77 12.26 -29.10 -0.22
CA ILE A 77 11.97 -30.34 0.53
C ILE A 77 13.23 -31.20 0.63
N GLN A 78 13.95 -31.39 -0.48
CA GLN A 78 15.21 -32.12 -0.48
C GLN A 78 16.25 -31.49 0.46
N LYS A 79 16.42 -30.16 0.42
CA LYS A 79 17.33 -29.45 1.33
C LYS A 79 16.95 -29.62 2.80
N LEU A 80 15.66 -29.60 3.13
CA LEU A 80 15.17 -29.83 4.49
C LEU A 80 15.44 -31.26 4.96
N ASN A 81 15.13 -32.25 4.13
CA ASN A 81 15.41 -33.66 4.45
C ASN A 81 16.90 -33.92 4.61
N ASN A 82 17.74 -33.37 3.72
CA ASN A 82 19.20 -33.46 3.84
C ASN A 82 19.72 -32.79 5.12
N PHE A 83 19.14 -31.65 5.51
CA PHE A 83 19.47 -30.98 6.76
C PHE A 83 19.11 -31.84 7.97
N CYS A 84 17.89 -32.39 8.03
CA CYS A 84 17.46 -33.26 9.11
C CYS A 84 18.32 -34.53 9.19
N ASN A 85 18.61 -35.17 8.06
CA ASN A 85 19.46 -36.36 8.00
C ASN A 85 20.89 -36.08 8.47
N ARG A 86 21.45 -34.91 8.11
CA ARG A 86 22.78 -34.51 8.59
C ARG A 86 22.78 -34.22 10.09
N LEU A 87 21.77 -33.51 10.58
CA LEU A 87 21.66 -33.16 12.00
C LEU A 87 21.47 -34.42 12.86
N LEU A 88 20.61 -35.34 12.41
CA LEU A 88 20.45 -36.65 13.01
C LEU A 88 21.65 -37.56 12.74
N GLY A 89 22.55 -37.27 11.81
CA GLY A 89 23.76 -38.07 11.57
C GLY A 89 24.92 -37.73 12.51
N GLU A 90 24.88 -36.54 13.13
CA GLU A 90 25.94 -36.02 13.99
C GLU A 90 25.81 -36.59 15.41
N GLN A 91 26.85 -37.30 15.88
CA GLN A 91 26.80 -38.01 17.16
C GLN A 91 26.64 -37.06 18.35
N ALA A 92 27.32 -35.90 18.33
CA ALA A 92 27.23 -34.91 19.39
C ALA A 92 25.79 -34.39 19.55
N VAL A 93 25.08 -34.16 18.45
CA VAL A 93 23.69 -33.69 18.48
C VAL A 93 22.73 -34.76 19.01
N ARG A 94 22.98 -36.04 18.67
CA ARG A 94 22.17 -37.15 19.22
C ARG A 94 22.34 -37.27 20.72
N GLN A 95 23.59 -37.22 21.20
CA GLN A 95 23.90 -37.28 22.64
C GLN A 95 23.20 -36.14 23.37
N ASP A 96 23.29 -34.91 22.86
CA ASP A 96 22.55 -33.77 23.41
C ASP A 96 21.04 -34.04 23.43
N LEU A 97 20.43 -34.51 22.35
CA LEU A 97 18.98 -34.79 22.34
C LEU A 97 18.58 -35.89 23.35
N GLU A 98 19.38 -36.96 23.45
CA GLU A 98 19.15 -38.08 24.37
C GLU A 98 19.27 -37.66 25.83
N GLU A 99 20.24 -36.81 26.18
CA GLU A 99 20.37 -36.25 27.53
C GLU A 99 19.12 -35.48 27.97
N TRP A 100 18.47 -34.80 27.03
CA TRP A 100 17.21 -34.08 27.27
C TRP A 100 15.97 -34.97 27.11
N ASN A 101 16.11 -36.27 26.85
CA ASN A 101 15.04 -37.21 26.51
C ASN A 101 14.17 -36.72 25.33
N LEU A 102 14.80 -36.08 24.34
CA LEU A 102 14.15 -35.57 23.13
C LEU A 102 14.49 -36.43 21.93
N GLN A 103 13.52 -36.56 21.01
CA GLN A 103 13.72 -37.22 19.72
C GLN A 103 13.23 -36.30 18.61
N LEU A 104 14.09 -36.07 17.62
CA LEU A 104 13.73 -35.26 16.45
C LEU A 104 13.26 -36.18 15.31
N SER A 105 12.08 -35.89 14.77
CA SER A 105 11.56 -36.59 13.59
C SER A 105 12.41 -36.32 12.34
N ASN A 106 12.62 -37.35 11.52
CA ASN A 106 13.25 -37.25 10.20
C ASN A 106 12.24 -37.03 9.06
N ARG A 107 10.97 -36.81 9.37
CA ARG A 107 9.89 -36.56 8.40
C ARG A 107 9.33 -35.17 8.57
N LEU A 108 8.92 -34.57 7.46
CA LEU A 108 8.14 -33.34 7.48
C LEU A 108 6.80 -33.61 8.16
N VAL A 109 6.28 -32.60 8.86
CA VAL A 109 4.96 -32.68 9.50
C VAL A 109 3.89 -32.77 8.43
N GLU A 110 3.10 -33.83 8.47
CA GLU A 110 1.93 -34.02 7.64
C GLU A 110 0.69 -33.60 8.41
N PHE A 111 -0.19 -32.86 7.75
CA PHE A 111 -1.43 -32.36 8.34
C PHE A 111 -2.48 -32.19 7.26
N ASN A 112 -3.74 -32.15 7.67
CA ASN A 112 -4.85 -31.90 6.77
C ASN A 112 -5.02 -30.38 6.57
N GLY A 113 -5.14 -29.97 5.32
CA GLY A 113 -5.52 -28.61 4.95
C GLY A 113 -6.81 -28.63 4.12
N ARG A 114 -7.42 -27.46 3.94
CA ARG A 114 -8.63 -27.30 3.12
C ARG A 114 -8.33 -26.37 1.95
N ILE A 115 -8.98 -26.60 0.81
CA ILE A 115 -8.89 -25.69 -0.34
C ILE A 115 -10.24 -25.01 -0.49
N LEU A 116 -10.26 -23.70 -0.31
CA LEU A 116 -11.46 -22.89 -0.49
C LEU A 116 -11.89 -22.90 -1.97
N PRO A 117 -13.21 -22.85 -2.24
CA PRO A 117 -13.71 -22.78 -3.60
C PRO A 117 -13.22 -21.52 -4.32
N GLN A 118 -13.07 -21.62 -5.63
CA GLN A 118 -12.70 -20.47 -6.46
C GLN A 118 -13.80 -19.41 -6.44
N GLU A 119 -13.39 -18.15 -6.42
CA GLU A 119 -14.29 -17.02 -6.38
C GLU A 119 -14.66 -16.54 -7.79
N LYS A 120 -15.91 -16.09 -7.93
CA LYS A 120 -16.41 -15.50 -9.16
C LYS A 120 -16.17 -14.00 -9.15
N ILE A 121 -15.55 -13.52 -10.23
CA ILE A 121 -15.32 -12.09 -10.45
C ILE A 121 -16.55 -11.50 -11.11
N LEU A 122 -17.05 -10.41 -10.56
CA LEU A 122 -18.24 -9.69 -10.99
C LEU A 122 -17.87 -8.39 -11.68
N GLN A 123 -18.41 -8.16 -12.86
CA GLN A 123 -18.32 -6.91 -13.61
C GLN A 123 -19.71 -6.28 -13.78
N ALA A 124 -19.80 -5.14 -14.47
CA ALA A 124 -21.10 -4.54 -14.75
C ALA A 124 -21.98 -5.48 -15.59
N GLN A 125 -23.29 -5.18 -15.63
CA GLN A 125 -24.29 -5.99 -16.35
C GLN A 125 -24.39 -7.44 -15.84
N ASP A 126 -24.10 -7.66 -14.56
CA ASP A 126 -24.12 -8.97 -13.88
C ASP A 126 -23.23 -10.04 -14.55
N ILE A 127 -22.20 -9.62 -15.31
CA ILE A 127 -21.25 -10.54 -15.92
C ILE A 127 -20.39 -11.19 -14.83
N LYS A 128 -20.38 -12.52 -14.81
CA LYS A 128 -19.63 -13.35 -13.84
C LYS A 128 -18.73 -14.34 -14.57
N TYR A 129 -17.51 -14.52 -14.09
CA TYR A 129 -16.61 -15.55 -14.57
C TYR A 129 -15.69 -16.02 -13.45
N ASP A 130 -15.21 -17.25 -13.54
CA ASP A 130 -14.29 -17.81 -12.56
C ASP A 130 -12.91 -17.17 -12.68
N ALA A 131 -12.21 -17.00 -11.55
CA ALA A 131 -10.85 -16.49 -11.52
C ALA A 131 -9.82 -17.41 -12.22
N GLY A 132 -10.20 -18.66 -12.51
CA GLY A 132 -9.34 -19.68 -13.10
C GLY A 132 -8.35 -20.28 -12.10
N ALA A 133 -7.69 -21.39 -12.49
CA ALA A 133 -6.76 -22.11 -11.60
C ALA A 133 -5.54 -21.27 -11.19
N ASP A 134 -5.05 -20.42 -12.11
CA ASP A 134 -3.91 -19.52 -11.86
C ASP A 134 -4.30 -18.20 -11.21
N THR A 135 -5.60 -18.00 -10.96
CA THR A 135 -6.19 -16.76 -10.42
C THR A 135 -5.79 -15.50 -11.20
N ASP A 136 -5.88 -15.53 -12.53
CA ASP A 136 -5.62 -14.39 -13.43
C ASP A 136 -6.80 -14.19 -14.40
N TRP A 137 -7.48 -13.05 -14.26
CA TRP A 137 -8.65 -12.69 -15.06
C TRP A 137 -8.42 -11.50 -15.99
N THR A 138 -7.16 -11.21 -16.33
CA THR A 138 -6.78 -10.07 -17.19
C THR A 138 -7.48 -10.10 -18.55
N ARG A 139 -7.70 -11.29 -19.13
CA ARG A 139 -8.35 -11.45 -20.44
C ARG A 139 -9.82 -11.03 -20.42
N ASN A 140 -10.55 -11.45 -19.40
CA ASN A 140 -11.98 -11.15 -19.22
C ASN A 140 -12.19 -9.65 -19.00
N LEU A 141 -11.34 -9.00 -18.20
CA LEU A 141 -11.43 -7.55 -17.95
C LEU A 141 -11.37 -6.72 -19.22
N ARG A 142 -10.54 -7.10 -20.21
CA ARG A 142 -10.40 -6.34 -21.46
C ARG A 142 -11.67 -6.33 -22.31
N SER A 143 -12.46 -7.40 -22.21
CA SER A 143 -13.58 -7.65 -23.13
C SER A 143 -14.94 -7.24 -22.55
N ASN A 144 -14.98 -6.92 -21.26
CA ASN A 144 -16.20 -6.69 -20.50
C ASN A 144 -16.22 -5.28 -19.90
N PRO A 145 -17.41 -4.68 -19.71
CA PRO A 145 -17.55 -3.39 -19.03
C PRO A 145 -17.01 -3.43 -17.59
N LEU A 146 -16.32 -2.37 -17.16
CA LEU A 146 -15.92 -2.22 -15.75
C LEU A 146 -17.16 -2.07 -14.85
N LEU A 147 -17.07 -2.52 -13.59
CA LEU A 147 -18.17 -2.49 -12.62
C LEU A 147 -18.73 -1.08 -12.37
N ILE A 148 -17.85 -0.11 -12.10
CA ILE A 148 -18.18 1.31 -11.89
C ILE A 148 -17.26 2.14 -12.75
N ILE A 149 -17.86 2.95 -13.61
CA ILE A 149 -17.18 3.82 -14.56
C ILE A 149 -17.49 5.27 -14.19
N PRO A 150 -16.50 6.07 -13.78
CA PRO A 150 -16.68 7.48 -13.52
C PRO A 150 -16.75 8.25 -14.84
N GLN A 151 -17.49 9.37 -14.84
CA GLN A 151 -17.54 10.25 -16.01
C GLN A 151 -16.22 11.03 -16.11
N MET A 152 -15.44 10.76 -17.17
CA MET A 152 -14.23 11.51 -17.50
C MET A 152 -14.58 12.56 -18.56
N GLN A 153 -14.62 13.83 -18.17
CA GLN A 153 -14.89 14.96 -19.04
C GLN A 153 -13.61 15.66 -19.49
N PHE A 154 -12.65 15.83 -18.56
CA PHE A 154 -11.43 16.58 -18.85
C PHE A 154 -10.22 16.03 -18.10
N TRP A 155 -9.18 15.69 -18.86
CA TRP A 155 -7.89 15.23 -18.36
C TRP A 155 -6.78 15.81 -19.22
N VAL A 156 -5.59 15.96 -18.63
CA VAL A 156 -4.43 16.57 -19.29
C VAL A 156 -3.27 15.60 -19.33
N VAL A 157 -2.48 15.64 -20.41
CA VAL A 157 -1.23 14.93 -20.54
C VAL A 157 -0.08 15.94 -20.59
N ILE A 158 0.94 15.76 -19.76
CA ILE A 158 2.19 16.53 -19.76
C ILE A 158 3.31 15.61 -20.27
N VAL A 159 4.00 16.02 -21.32
CA VAL A 159 5.01 15.20 -22.00
C VAL A 159 6.21 16.04 -22.44
N PRO A 160 7.47 15.56 -22.29
CA PRO A 160 8.62 16.22 -22.90
C PRO A 160 8.53 16.23 -24.43
N ASN A 161 8.93 17.32 -25.10
CA ASN A 161 8.85 17.47 -26.56
C ASN A 161 9.38 16.24 -27.32
N ARG A 162 10.52 15.69 -26.85
CA ARG A 162 11.16 14.50 -27.44
C ARG A 162 10.30 13.23 -27.46
N CYS A 163 9.32 13.12 -26.56
CA CYS A 163 8.44 11.95 -26.40
C CYS A 163 7.01 12.21 -26.90
N ALA A 164 6.71 13.41 -27.41
CA ALA A 164 5.35 13.82 -27.76
C ALA A 164 4.73 12.91 -28.84
N ARG A 165 5.51 12.51 -29.85
CA ARG A 165 5.07 11.60 -30.92
C ARG A 165 4.66 10.23 -30.38
N ASP A 166 5.53 9.60 -29.59
CA ASP A 166 5.27 8.28 -29.00
C ASP A 166 4.11 8.33 -28.00
N ALA A 167 4.01 9.41 -27.22
CA ALA A 167 2.89 9.63 -26.32
C ALA A 167 1.56 9.75 -27.07
N GLY A 168 1.53 10.45 -28.21
CA GLY A 168 0.35 10.53 -29.08
C GLY A 168 -0.15 9.15 -29.53
N GLY A 169 0.75 8.27 -29.98
CA GLY A 169 0.42 6.89 -30.35
C GLY A 169 -0.07 6.05 -29.16
N PHE A 170 0.57 6.21 -28.01
CA PHE A 170 0.16 5.53 -26.78
C PHE A 170 -1.22 5.97 -26.30
N ILE A 171 -1.53 7.27 -26.34
CA ILE A 171 -2.84 7.81 -25.94
C ILE A 171 -3.97 7.20 -26.79
N GLN A 172 -3.77 7.05 -28.10
CA GLN A 172 -4.75 6.37 -28.96
C GLN A 172 -4.95 4.92 -28.52
N THR A 173 -3.87 4.22 -28.21
CA THR A 173 -3.91 2.84 -27.70
C THR A 173 -4.62 2.77 -26.35
N LEU A 174 -4.38 3.74 -25.46
CA LEU A 174 -5.03 3.86 -24.15
C LEU A 174 -6.54 4.07 -24.27
N ILE A 175 -6.97 5.00 -25.12
CA ILE A 175 -8.40 5.27 -25.38
C ILE A 175 -9.06 4.03 -25.98
N LYS A 176 -8.40 3.35 -26.92
CA LYS A 176 -8.89 2.08 -27.48
C LYS A 176 -9.02 1.00 -26.41
N ALA A 177 -8.05 0.90 -25.49
CA ALA A 177 -8.10 -0.03 -24.36
C ALA A 177 -9.31 0.25 -23.46
N ALA A 178 -9.47 1.51 -23.07
CA ALA A 178 -10.52 1.98 -22.20
C ALA A 178 -11.90 1.76 -22.81
N GLY A 179 -12.06 2.04 -24.11
CA GLY A 179 -13.30 1.81 -24.86
C GLY A 179 -13.73 0.34 -24.89
N GLY A 180 -12.79 -0.61 -24.96
CA GLY A 180 -13.08 -2.04 -24.84
C GLY A 180 -13.74 -2.41 -23.50
N MET A 181 -13.38 -1.69 -22.43
CA MET A 181 -13.94 -1.86 -21.08
C MET A 181 -15.10 -0.89 -20.79
N ARG A 182 -15.66 -0.26 -21.84
CA ARG A 182 -16.70 0.79 -21.80
C ARG A 182 -16.32 2.05 -21.03
N PHE A 183 -15.05 2.25 -20.70
CA PHE A 183 -14.57 3.47 -20.08
C PHE A 183 -14.27 4.51 -21.18
N ILE A 184 -15.19 5.47 -21.34
CA ILE A 184 -15.07 6.50 -22.37
C ILE A 184 -14.12 7.59 -21.87
N MET A 185 -12.95 7.69 -22.51
CA MET A 185 -11.97 8.74 -22.26
C MET A 185 -11.97 9.72 -23.44
N PRO A 186 -12.18 11.04 -23.20
CA PRO A 186 -12.16 12.02 -24.27
C PRO A 186 -10.74 12.13 -24.86
N LYS A 187 -10.64 12.35 -26.17
CA LYS A 187 -9.33 12.51 -26.82
C LYS A 187 -8.71 13.82 -26.36
N PRO A 188 -7.48 13.80 -25.82
CA PRO A 188 -6.81 15.03 -25.45
C PRO A 188 -6.47 15.82 -26.72
N GLN A 189 -6.89 17.09 -26.81
CA GLN A 189 -6.52 17.95 -27.93
C GLN A 189 -5.10 18.49 -27.75
N VAL A 190 -4.33 18.50 -28.83
CA VAL A 190 -2.91 18.88 -28.76
C VAL A 190 -2.77 20.39 -28.72
N SER A 191 -2.05 20.93 -27.73
CA SER A 191 -1.42 22.24 -27.91
C SER A 191 -0.01 22.07 -28.43
N LEU A 192 0.25 22.65 -29.60
CA LEU A 192 1.58 23.08 -30.00
C LEU A 192 1.97 24.33 -29.18
N LEU A 193 2.11 24.18 -27.86
CA LEU A 193 2.61 25.25 -26.99
C LEU A 193 4.14 25.33 -27.19
N GLY A 194 4.54 25.85 -28.35
CA GLY A 194 5.96 25.92 -28.73
C GLY A 194 6.26 26.22 -30.21
N SER A 195 5.27 26.34 -31.10
CA SER A 195 5.54 26.75 -32.48
C SER A 195 5.20 28.22 -32.70
N GLU A 196 6.05 28.94 -33.44
CA GLU A 196 5.79 30.30 -33.96
C GLU A 196 4.42 30.41 -34.65
N ILE A 197 3.87 29.29 -35.11
CA ILE A 197 2.57 29.15 -35.76
C ILE A 197 1.42 29.46 -34.80
N ALA A 198 1.47 29.07 -33.51
CA ALA A 198 0.42 29.40 -32.55
C ALA A 198 0.40 30.91 -32.22
N LEU A 199 1.58 31.52 -32.15
CA LEU A 199 1.74 32.98 -32.06
C LEU A 199 1.28 33.69 -33.33
N ALA A 200 1.53 33.13 -34.51
CA ALA A 200 1.05 33.65 -35.78
C ALA A 200 -0.48 33.54 -35.92
N TRP A 201 -1.08 32.43 -35.46
CA TRP A 201 -2.52 32.23 -35.44
C TRP A 201 -3.21 33.15 -34.43
N LEU A 202 -2.66 33.28 -33.23
CA LEU A 202 -3.14 34.25 -32.22
C LEU A 202 -2.98 35.69 -32.72
N LYS A 203 -1.88 36.03 -33.41
CA LYS A 203 -1.70 37.33 -34.07
C LYS A 203 -2.71 37.55 -35.19
N ALA A 204 -2.98 36.54 -36.02
CA ALA A 204 -3.95 36.63 -37.12
C ALA A 204 -5.39 36.78 -36.60
N VAL A 205 -5.78 36.00 -35.59
CA VAL A 205 -7.06 36.15 -34.90
C VAL A 205 -7.15 37.51 -34.20
N TRP A 206 -6.08 37.96 -33.54
CA TRP A 206 -6.02 39.27 -32.91
C TRP A 206 -6.21 40.41 -33.93
N VAL A 207 -5.50 40.36 -35.06
CA VAL A 207 -5.67 41.33 -36.17
C VAL A 207 -7.10 41.31 -36.70
N PHE A 208 -7.67 40.13 -36.94
CA PHE A 208 -9.04 40.00 -37.42
C PHE A 208 -10.07 40.55 -36.42
N MET A 209 -9.93 40.25 -35.13
CA MET A 209 -10.84 40.73 -34.09
C MET A 209 -10.71 42.24 -33.82
N VAL A 210 -9.51 42.80 -33.96
CA VAL A 210 -9.27 44.26 -33.88
C VAL A 210 -9.90 44.96 -35.08
N LEU A 211 -9.75 44.44 -36.30
CA LEU A 211 -10.38 44.98 -37.50
C LEU A 211 -11.92 44.87 -37.45
N ALA A 212 -12.45 43.80 -36.84
CA ALA A 212 -13.89 43.58 -36.66
C ALA A 212 -14.52 44.33 -35.46
N ARG A 213 -13.77 45.15 -34.72
CA ARG A 213 -14.21 45.81 -33.46
C ARG A 213 -14.76 44.84 -32.40
N LEU A 214 -14.30 43.59 -32.38
CA LEU A 214 -14.68 42.54 -31.42
C LEU A 214 -13.61 42.34 -30.33
N SER A 215 -12.75 43.33 -30.09
CA SER A 215 -11.62 43.25 -29.15
C SER A 215 -12.04 42.97 -27.70
N CYS A 216 -13.29 43.29 -27.32
CA CYS A 216 -13.87 42.96 -26.02
C CYS A 216 -14.07 41.45 -25.79
N LEU A 217 -14.12 40.63 -26.85
CA LEU A 217 -14.25 39.16 -26.76
C LEU A 217 -12.89 38.45 -26.70
N LEU A 218 -11.76 39.15 -26.93
CA LEU A 218 -10.42 38.55 -26.93
C LEU A 218 -10.05 37.82 -25.64
N PRO A 219 -10.33 38.34 -24.42
CA PRO A 219 -10.07 37.60 -23.19
C PRO A 219 -10.86 36.29 -23.15
N GLN A 220 -12.14 36.33 -23.54
CA GLN A 220 -13.05 35.19 -23.56
C GLN A 220 -12.64 34.16 -24.62
N LEU A 221 -12.20 34.58 -25.80
CA LEU A 221 -11.72 33.70 -26.87
C LEU A 221 -10.35 33.11 -26.57
N SER A 222 -9.44 33.84 -25.91
CA SER A 222 -8.19 33.25 -25.42
C SER A 222 -8.50 32.20 -24.36
N GLN A 223 -9.41 32.48 -23.43
CA GLN A 223 -9.82 31.56 -22.37
C GLN A 223 -10.56 30.33 -22.94
N PHE A 224 -11.31 30.50 -24.03
CA PHE A 224 -11.99 29.43 -24.79
C PHE A 224 -11.03 28.59 -25.66
N LEU A 225 -10.01 29.21 -26.28
CA LEU A 225 -8.97 28.47 -27.01
C LEU A 225 -8.03 27.73 -26.05
N PHE A 226 -7.72 28.31 -24.89
CA PHE A 226 -6.95 27.65 -23.84
C PHE A 226 -7.73 26.51 -23.16
N SER A 227 -9.07 26.59 -23.10
CA SER A 227 -9.93 25.54 -22.50
C SER A 227 -9.97 24.25 -23.34
N LEU A 228 -9.64 24.31 -24.62
CA LEU A 228 -9.64 23.17 -25.53
C LEU A 228 -8.38 22.28 -25.41
N ILE A 229 -7.26 22.83 -24.92
CA ILE A 229 -5.96 22.16 -24.91
C ILE A 229 -5.87 21.08 -23.82
N SER A 230 -5.42 19.87 -24.17
CA SER A 230 -5.29 18.73 -23.26
C SER A 230 -3.94 17.99 -23.31
N LEU A 231 -3.07 18.22 -24.31
CA LEU A 231 -1.68 17.75 -24.33
C LEU A 231 -0.73 18.94 -24.24
N VAL A 232 0.04 19.01 -23.15
CA VAL A 232 1.02 20.06 -22.85
C VAL A 232 2.42 19.51 -23.04
N GLU A 233 3.13 20.06 -24.01
CA GLU A 233 4.54 19.71 -24.25
C GLU A 233 5.46 20.57 -23.37
N ILE A 234 6.50 19.95 -22.80
CA ILE A 234 7.49 20.64 -21.95
C ILE A 234 8.90 20.54 -22.55
N PRO A 235 9.72 21.59 -22.40
CA PRO A 235 11.02 21.68 -23.07
C PRO A 235 12.04 20.66 -22.54
N ASP A 236 11.97 20.31 -21.25
CA ASP A 236 12.88 19.36 -20.62
C ASP A 236 12.15 18.46 -19.61
N ASP A 237 12.87 17.46 -19.12
CA ASP A 237 12.36 16.43 -18.22
C ASP A 237 12.80 16.66 -16.75
N ARG A 238 12.98 17.93 -16.35
CA ARG A 238 13.41 18.33 -14.99
C ARG A 238 12.21 18.50 -14.06
N ALA A 239 12.41 18.20 -12.77
CA ALA A 239 11.36 18.28 -11.75
C ALA A 239 10.66 19.66 -11.69
N GLY A 240 11.43 20.76 -11.73
CA GLY A 240 10.88 22.12 -11.70
C GLY A 240 9.98 22.44 -12.89
N THR A 241 10.34 21.96 -14.09
CA THR A 241 9.55 22.14 -15.31
C THR A 241 8.19 21.45 -15.21
N TYR A 242 8.15 20.22 -14.68
CA TYR A 242 6.87 19.55 -14.39
C TYR A 242 6.05 20.32 -13.35
N VAL A 243 6.65 20.78 -12.26
CA VAL A 243 5.93 21.52 -11.21
C VAL A 243 5.31 22.80 -11.76
N ASN A 244 6.03 23.55 -12.59
CA ASN A 244 5.53 24.76 -13.23
C ASN A 244 4.39 24.45 -14.22
N ALA A 245 4.56 23.43 -15.06
CA ALA A 245 3.51 22.99 -15.98
C ALA A 245 2.24 22.53 -15.23
N LEU A 246 2.42 21.77 -14.14
CA LEU A 246 1.32 21.33 -13.27
C LEU A 246 0.60 22.50 -12.62
N GLU A 247 1.33 23.49 -12.08
CA GLU A 247 0.73 24.69 -11.49
C GLU A 247 -0.13 25.45 -12.50
N ASN A 248 0.39 25.67 -13.71
CA ASN A 248 -0.33 26.36 -14.79
C ASN A 248 -1.60 25.59 -15.21
N VAL A 249 -1.49 24.26 -15.36
CA VAL A 249 -2.62 23.41 -15.74
C VAL A 249 -3.69 23.36 -14.66
N ILE A 250 -3.29 23.18 -13.39
CA ILE A 250 -4.24 23.05 -12.28
C ILE A 250 -4.95 24.39 -12.04
N SER A 251 -4.21 25.50 -12.04
CA SER A 251 -4.79 26.84 -11.84
C SER A 251 -5.69 27.28 -12.98
N GLY A 252 -5.39 26.90 -14.23
CA GLY A 252 -6.17 27.32 -15.39
C GLY A 252 -7.38 26.44 -15.70
N LYS A 253 -7.32 25.13 -15.42
CA LYS A 253 -8.26 24.16 -16.03
C LYS A 253 -8.90 23.17 -15.07
N ASN A 254 -8.39 23.04 -13.84
CA ASN A 254 -8.90 22.10 -12.84
C ASN A 254 -9.22 20.68 -13.37
N PRO A 255 -8.24 19.95 -13.93
CA PRO A 255 -8.47 18.64 -14.53
C PRO A 255 -8.84 17.55 -13.51
N GLN A 256 -9.64 16.57 -13.94
CA GLN A 256 -9.98 15.39 -13.12
C GLN A 256 -8.78 14.43 -12.97
N LEU A 257 -7.86 14.44 -13.94
CA LEU A 257 -6.64 13.63 -13.92
C LEU A 257 -5.55 14.29 -14.76
N ILE A 258 -4.30 14.19 -14.30
CA ILE A 258 -3.12 14.56 -15.08
C ILE A 258 -2.22 13.35 -15.31
N MET A 259 -1.96 13.01 -16.58
CA MET A 259 -0.96 12.02 -16.97
C MET A 259 0.38 12.71 -17.21
N CYS A 260 1.45 12.27 -16.53
CA CYS A 260 2.81 12.79 -16.73
C CYS A 260 3.67 11.70 -17.37
N ILE A 261 4.16 11.93 -18.58
CA ILE A 261 5.14 11.06 -19.23
C ILE A 261 6.52 11.48 -18.76
N VAL A 262 7.34 10.55 -18.26
CA VAL A 262 8.69 10.83 -17.75
C VAL A 262 9.71 9.91 -18.42
N SER A 263 10.94 10.37 -18.66
CA SER A 263 11.85 9.61 -19.52
C SER A 263 12.61 8.49 -18.81
N ASN A 264 12.76 8.57 -17.48
CA ASN A 264 13.44 7.57 -16.66
C ASN A 264 12.85 7.48 -15.24
N ASN A 265 13.34 6.54 -14.42
CA ASN A 265 12.80 6.26 -13.09
C ASN A 265 13.46 7.11 -11.98
N ARG A 266 13.61 8.42 -12.23
CA ARG A 266 14.15 9.37 -11.26
C ARG A 266 13.15 9.68 -10.16
N ILE A 267 13.51 9.38 -8.91
CA ILE A 267 12.62 9.50 -7.75
C ILE A 267 12.32 10.97 -7.42
N ASP A 268 13.28 11.87 -7.55
CA ASP A 268 13.13 13.31 -7.28
C ASP A 268 12.03 13.94 -8.12
N ARG A 269 11.97 13.61 -9.42
CA ARG A 269 10.91 14.07 -10.32
C ARG A 269 9.56 13.44 -9.99
N TYR A 270 9.52 12.13 -9.73
CA TYR A 270 8.29 11.46 -9.34
C TYR A 270 7.71 12.06 -8.06
N SER A 271 8.54 12.29 -7.06
CA SER A 271 8.18 12.93 -5.79
C SER A 271 7.71 14.37 -5.99
N ALA A 272 8.36 15.16 -6.85
CA ALA A 272 7.93 16.52 -7.14
C ALA A 272 6.52 16.58 -7.77
N ILE A 273 6.26 15.72 -8.76
CA ILE A 273 4.93 15.58 -9.40
C ILE A 273 3.88 15.19 -8.35
N LYS A 274 4.19 14.16 -7.54
CA LYS A 274 3.26 13.64 -6.53
C LYS A 274 2.99 14.63 -5.40
N LYS A 275 4.00 15.32 -4.88
CA LYS A 275 3.83 16.37 -3.86
C LYS A 275 2.92 17.48 -4.38
N LYS A 276 3.19 17.98 -5.59
CA LYS A 276 2.41 19.07 -6.18
C LYS A 276 0.93 18.72 -6.33
N CYS A 277 0.63 17.49 -6.73
CA CYS A 277 -0.73 17.09 -7.07
C CYS A 277 -1.51 16.39 -5.94
N CYS A 278 -0.82 15.87 -4.93
CA CYS A 278 -1.45 15.15 -3.82
C CYS A 278 -1.36 15.87 -2.47
N VAL A 279 -0.42 16.82 -2.31
CA VAL A 279 -0.27 17.61 -1.06
C VAL A 279 -0.75 19.03 -1.30
N ASP A 280 -0.13 19.75 -2.25
CA ASP A 280 -0.42 21.17 -2.50
C ASP A 280 -1.78 21.36 -3.18
N ARG A 281 -2.17 20.40 -4.01
CA ARG A 281 -3.44 20.33 -4.74
C ARG A 281 -4.05 18.94 -4.53
N ALA A 282 -5.31 18.78 -4.93
CA ALA A 282 -6.06 17.52 -4.85
C ALA A 282 -6.43 17.03 -6.26
N VAL A 283 -5.43 16.65 -7.04
CA VAL A 283 -5.61 16.18 -8.42
C VAL A 283 -4.93 14.82 -8.59
N PRO A 284 -5.67 13.75 -8.89
CA PRO A 284 -5.09 12.44 -9.18
C PRO A 284 -4.11 12.49 -10.36
N THR A 285 -2.99 11.78 -10.23
CA THR A 285 -1.93 11.74 -11.26
C THR A 285 -1.58 10.33 -11.70
N GLN A 286 -1.31 10.19 -13.01
CA GLN A 286 -0.79 8.97 -13.62
C GLN A 286 0.60 9.23 -14.21
N VAL A 287 1.63 8.63 -13.62
CA VAL A 287 3.00 8.76 -14.15
C VAL A 287 3.32 7.56 -15.04
N MET A 288 3.92 7.81 -16.22
CA MET A 288 4.27 6.76 -17.18
C MET A 288 5.71 6.93 -17.68
N LEU A 289 6.49 5.84 -17.68
CA LEU A 289 7.84 5.84 -18.24
C LEU A 289 7.80 5.81 -19.77
N ALA A 290 8.58 6.68 -20.43
CA ALA A 290 8.63 6.79 -21.88
C ALA A 290 8.97 5.46 -22.58
N LYS A 291 9.85 4.65 -21.99
CA LYS A 291 10.22 3.31 -22.52
C LYS A 291 9.04 2.35 -22.70
N ASN A 292 7.92 2.59 -22.02
CA ASN A 292 6.73 1.74 -22.07
C ASN A 292 5.69 2.22 -23.11
N LEU A 293 5.92 3.37 -23.77
CA LEU A 293 4.98 3.93 -24.75
C LEU A 293 4.95 3.11 -26.05
N ALA A 294 6.09 2.52 -26.43
CA ALA A 294 6.26 1.76 -27.67
C ALA A 294 6.83 0.35 -27.45
N SER A 295 6.71 -0.20 -26.23
CA SER A 295 7.23 -1.53 -25.91
C SER A 295 6.37 -2.66 -26.50
N LYS A 296 6.96 -3.85 -26.64
CA LYS A 296 6.21 -5.07 -26.99
C LYS A 296 5.10 -5.28 -25.94
N GLY A 297 3.87 -5.48 -26.40
CA GLY A 297 2.71 -5.64 -25.52
C GLY A 297 2.11 -4.33 -24.99
N VAL A 298 2.35 -3.19 -25.66
CA VAL A 298 1.79 -1.87 -25.32
C VAL A 298 0.29 -1.90 -25.02
N MET A 299 -0.49 -2.72 -25.75
CA MET A 299 -1.93 -2.87 -25.52
C MET A 299 -2.25 -3.37 -24.10
N SER A 300 -1.48 -4.34 -23.59
CA SER A 300 -1.69 -4.84 -22.23
C SER A 300 -1.31 -3.81 -21.17
N ILE A 301 -0.26 -3.01 -21.42
CA ILE A 301 0.14 -1.90 -20.56
C ILE A 301 -0.97 -0.85 -20.54
N ALA A 302 -1.46 -0.44 -21.70
CA ALA A 302 -2.55 0.51 -21.86
C ALA A 302 -3.84 0.04 -21.15
N THR A 303 -4.21 -1.24 -21.24
CA THR A 303 -5.35 -1.79 -20.48
C THR A 303 -5.16 -1.60 -18.97
N LYS A 304 -3.98 -1.93 -18.43
CA LYS A 304 -3.68 -1.77 -16.99
C LYS A 304 -3.68 -0.30 -16.57
N VAL A 305 -3.12 0.58 -17.39
CA VAL A 305 -3.15 2.04 -17.14
C VAL A 305 -4.58 2.58 -17.17
N ALA A 306 -5.43 2.13 -18.10
CA ALA A 306 -6.84 2.54 -18.16
C ALA A 306 -7.61 2.09 -16.91
N ILE A 307 -7.39 0.85 -16.43
CA ILE A 307 -7.97 0.37 -15.16
C ILE A 307 -7.50 1.23 -13.99
N GLN A 308 -6.22 1.57 -13.93
CA GLN A 308 -5.65 2.40 -12.87
C GLN A 308 -6.23 3.83 -12.90
N ILE A 309 -6.38 4.44 -14.08
CA ILE A 309 -7.02 5.74 -14.26
C ILE A 309 -8.47 5.68 -13.78
N ASN A 310 -9.23 4.65 -14.19
CA ASN A 310 -10.61 4.43 -13.73
C ASN A 310 -10.69 4.43 -12.19
N CYS A 311 -9.80 3.70 -11.52
CA CYS A 311 -9.75 3.64 -10.05
C CYS A 311 -9.41 4.99 -9.41
N LYS A 312 -8.44 5.71 -9.98
CA LYS A 312 -8.00 7.03 -9.48
C LYS A 312 -9.08 8.09 -9.55
N THR A 313 -10.00 7.97 -10.51
CA THR A 313 -11.16 8.86 -10.66
C THR A 313 -12.42 8.32 -10.01
N GLY A 314 -12.32 7.32 -9.11
CA GLY A 314 -13.43 6.83 -8.29
C GLY A 314 -14.23 5.68 -8.91
N GLY A 315 -13.74 5.08 -9.99
CA GLY A 315 -14.29 3.86 -10.56
C GLY A 315 -13.84 2.60 -9.85
N ALA A 316 -14.47 1.48 -10.19
CA ALA A 316 -14.12 0.15 -9.73
C ALA A 316 -14.17 -0.82 -10.90
N PRO A 317 -13.11 -1.60 -11.17
CA PRO A 317 -13.08 -2.45 -12.34
C PRO A 317 -13.89 -3.75 -12.17
N TRP A 318 -13.91 -4.34 -10.97
CA TRP A 318 -14.66 -5.55 -10.64
C TRP A 318 -15.00 -5.62 -9.14
N THR A 319 -15.79 -6.62 -8.75
CA THR A 319 -16.02 -6.99 -7.34
C THR A 319 -16.16 -8.51 -7.20
N VAL A 320 -16.39 -8.99 -5.98
CA VAL A 320 -16.67 -10.38 -5.61
C VAL A 320 -17.89 -10.38 -4.70
N ASP A 321 -18.72 -11.42 -4.78
CA ASP A 321 -19.90 -11.54 -3.92
C ASP A 321 -19.51 -11.77 -2.46
N VAL A 322 -19.97 -10.88 -1.57
CA VAL A 322 -19.80 -10.98 -0.13
C VAL A 322 -21.20 -10.94 0.51
N PRO A 323 -21.72 -12.07 1.01
CA PRO A 323 -23.11 -12.19 1.48
C PRO A 323 -23.36 -11.55 2.87
N LEU A 324 -22.43 -10.72 3.36
CA LEU A 324 -22.56 -10.01 4.63
C LEU A 324 -23.12 -8.61 4.38
N THR A 325 -24.16 -8.24 5.11
CA THR A 325 -24.73 -6.88 5.09
C THR A 325 -24.06 -6.02 6.15
N ASN A 326 -24.07 -4.70 5.92
CA ASN A 326 -23.56 -3.67 6.84
C ASN A 326 -22.11 -3.94 7.34
N LEU A 327 -21.26 -4.40 6.43
CA LEU A 327 -19.87 -4.75 6.69
C LEU A 327 -18.92 -3.63 6.26
N MET A 328 -18.05 -3.22 7.17
CA MET A 328 -16.88 -2.40 6.86
C MET A 328 -15.61 -3.24 7.03
N ILE A 329 -14.75 -3.24 6.01
CA ILE A 329 -13.41 -3.82 6.09
C ILE A 329 -12.40 -2.68 6.18
N VAL A 330 -11.49 -2.78 7.15
CA VAL A 330 -10.44 -1.79 7.37
C VAL A 330 -9.08 -2.46 7.23
N GLY A 331 -8.16 -1.82 6.50
CA GLY A 331 -6.75 -2.21 6.44
C GLY A 331 -5.89 -1.10 7.01
N PHE A 332 -4.85 -1.48 7.76
CA PHE A 332 -3.89 -0.53 8.32
C PHE A 332 -2.45 -1.04 8.20
N ASP A 333 -1.56 -0.17 7.72
CA ASP A 333 -0.13 -0.43 7.60
C ASP A 333 0.69 0.81 7.99
N VAL A 334 1.92 0.60 8.43
CA VAL A 334 2.85 1.66 8.84
C VAL A 334 4.12 1.57 8.00
N CYS A 335 4.57 2.70 7.45
CA CYS A 335 5.81 2.79 6.68
C CYS A 335 6.73 3.88 7.26
N HIS A 336 7.99 3.55 7.49
CA HIS A 336 9.01 4.53 7.89
C HIS A 336 9.34 5.47 6.73
N ASP A 337 9.56 6.74 7.07
CA ASP A 337 10.00 7.74 6.11
C ASP A 337 11.46 7.50 5.71
N THR A 338 11.75 7.71 4.44
CA THR A 338 13.11 7.49 3.91
C THR A 338 14.05 8.67 4.10
N THR A 339 13.51 9.87 4.30
CA THR A 339 14.28 11.09 4.55
C THR A 339 14.52 11.30 6.04
N ASP A 340 13.52 11.01 6.86
CA ASP A 340 13.59 11.12 8.31
C ASP A 340 13.35 9.76 8.97
N LYS A 341 14.42 9.11 9.42
CA LYS A 341 14.32 7.82 10.13
C LYS A 341 13.56 7.93 11.45
N GLY A 342 13.45 9.14 11.98
CA GLY A 342 12.64 9.49 13.13
C GLY A 342 11.18 9.76 12.78
N LYS A 343 10.69 9.33 11.61
CA LYS A 343 9.29 9.52 11.21
C LYS A 343 8.70 8.28 10.55
N SER A 344 7.45 7.99 10.89
CA SER A 344 6.65 6.91 10.33
C SER A 344 5.29 7.44 9.89
N TYR A 345 4.67 6.80 8.90
CA TYR A 345 3.33 7.11 8.43
C TYR A 345 2.42 5.91 8.56
N GLY A 346 1.36 6.04 9.35
CA GLY A 346 0.27 5.07 9.43
C GLY A 346 -0.80 5.41 8.41
N ALA A 347 -1.13 4.46 7.54
CA ALA A 347 -2.20 4.60 6.55
C ALA A 347 -3.36 3.65 6.88
N MET A 348 -4.58 4.19 6.87
CA MET A 348 -5.81 3.44 7.06
C MET A 348 -6.65 3.50 5.79
N VAL A 349 -7.20 2.36 5.36
CA VAL A 349 -8.13 2.28 4.23
C VAL A 349 -9.36 1.49 4.65
N ALA A 350 -10.55 2.08 4.52
CA ALA A 350 -11.82 1.50 4.96
C ALA A 350 -12.81 1.40 3.79
N SER A 351 -13.48 0.26 3.62
CA SER A 351 -14.53 0.10 2.61
C SER A 351 -15.81 0.83 3.00
N LEU A 352 -16.49 1.43 2.03
CA LEU A 352 -17.65 2.28 2.27
C LEU A 352 -18.99 1.69 1.82
N ASN A 353 -19.00 0.59 1.07
CA ASN A 353 -20.22 0.04 0.49
C ASN A 353 -20.21 -1.50 0.42
N LYS A 354 -21.41 -2.10 0.26
CA LYS A 354 -21.59 -3.56 0.22
C LYS A 354 -20.78 -4.26 -0.87
N SER A 355 -20.63 -3.64 -2.05
CA SER A 355 -19.82 -4.19 -3.14
C SER A 355 -18.31 -4.03 -2.93
N LEU A 356 -17.87 -3.49 -1.78
CA LEU A 356 -16.47 -3.27 -1.43
C LEU A 356 -15.68 -2.59 -2.56
N SER A 357 -16.30 -1.62 -3.20
CA SER A 357 -15.80 -0.97 -4.42
C SER A 357 -15.51 0.51 -4.23
N ARG A 358 -15.86 1.06 -3.06
CA ARG A 358 -15.57 2.42 -2.61
C ARG A 358 -14.76 2.35 -1.32
N TYR A 359 -13.76 3.21 -1.22
CA TYR A 359 -12.85 3.23 -0.08
C TYR A 359 -12.62 4.65 0.40
N PHE A 360 -12.60 4.82 1.71
CA PHE A 360 -12.03 5.97 2.39
C PHE A 360 -10.58 5.66 2.75
N SER A 361 -9.71 6.64 2.64
CA SER A 361 -8.30 6.53 2.99
C SER A 361 -7.84 7.72 3.83
N ALA A 362 -7.01 7.46 4.84
CA ALA A 362 -6.46 8.49 5.71
C ALA A 362 -5.02 8.14 6.09
N VAL A 363 -4.21 9.18 6.33
CA VAL A 363 -2.80 9.04 6.71
C VAL A 363 -2.49 9.91 7.92
N SER A 364 -1.76 9.34 8.87
CA SER A 364 -1.24 10.02 10.04
C SER A 364 0.28 9.88 10.08
N ALA A 365 0.95 10.98 10.44
CA ALA A 365 2.40 11.01 10.62
C ALA A 365 2.72 10.81 12.10
N HIS A 366 3.83 10.14 12.38
CA HIS A 366 4.30 9.80 13.72
C HIS A 366 5.81 10.04 13.78
N THR A 367 6.32 10.51 14.91
CA THR A 367 7.77 10.67 15.11
C THR A 367 8.35 9.47 15.85
N SER A 368 9.27 8.75 15.19
CA SER A 368 10.04 7.61 15.68
C SER A 368 11.16 8.06 16.62
N GLY A 369 10.79 8.58 17.79
CA GLY A 369 11.67 8.59 18.98
C GLY A 369 11.36 7.45 19.97
N GLU A 370 10.23 6.75 19.78
CA GLU A 370 9.47 6.23 20.92
C GLU A 370 8.85 4.83 20.68
N GLU A 371 9.30 4.09 19.66
CA GLU A 371 8.86 2.69 19.43
C GLU A 371 9.53 1.64 20.35
N LEU A 372 10.30 2.06 21.35
CA LEU A 372 10.88 1.16 22.37
C LEU A 372 11.29 1.95 23.63
N SER A 373 10.32 2.33 24.46
CA SER A 373 10.57 2.57 25.88
C SER A 373 9.53 1.85 26.71
N SER A 374 9.96 0.75 27.29
CA SER A 374 9.26 -0.05 28.28
C SER A 374 9.09 0.74 29.58
N HIS A 375 8.23 1.74 29.68
CA HIS A 375 7.80 2.26 30.99
C HIS A 375 6.43 2.96 30.94
N LEU A 376 5.61 2.56 31.91
CA LEU A 376 4.46 3.25 32.53
C LEU A 376 3.11 3.22 31.78
N ALA A 377 2.39 2.15 32.08
CA ALA A 377 0.95 2.21 32.27
C ALA A 377 0.64 3.04 33.53
N ALA A 378 0.29 4.30 33.39
CA ALA A 378 -0.50 5.07 34.36
C ALA A 378 -0.87 6.42 33.74
N ASN A 379 -2.16 6.77 33.80
CA ASN A 379 -2.76 8.07 33.48
C ASN A 379 -3.46 8.21 32.12
N MET A 380 -4.44 7.33 31.84
CA MET A 380 -5.48 7.62 30.85
C MET A 380 -6.86 7.53 31.48
N THR A 381 -7.49 8.68 31.75
CA THR A 381 -8.96 8.79 31.75
C THR A 381 -9.51 10.21 31.53
N ASN A 382 -8.80 11.31 31.81
CA ASN A 382 -9.51 12.58 32.05
C ASN A 382 -9.26 13.79 31.13
N THR A 383 -8.24 13.82 30.25
CA THR A 383 -7.85 15.10 29.61
C THR A 383 -8.32 15.25 28.15
N SER A 384 -8.33 14.17 27.36
CA SER A 384 -8.64 14.25 25.91
C SER A 384 -10.15 14.37 25.61
N LEU A 385 -11.02 13.98 26.55
CA LEU A 385 -12.48 13.93 26.36
C LEU A 385 -13.20 15.27 26.54
N ARG A 386 -12.61 16.24 27.26
CA ARG A 386 -13.29 17.51 27.56
C ARG A 386 -13.27 18.51 26.39
N CYS A 387 -12.36 18.35 25.43
CA CYS A 387 -12.24 19.23 24.26
C CYS A 387 -13.29 18.92 23.16
N LEU A 388 -13.87 17.72 23.16
CA LEU A 388 -14.89 17.28 22.17
C LEU A 388 -16.33 17.71 22.52
N LEU A 389 -16.60 18.07 23.78
CA LEU A 389 -17.95 18.37 24.27
C LEU A 389 -18.51 19.74 23.86
N THR A 390 -17.68 20.66 23.34
CA THR A 390 -18.09 22.06 23.11
C THR A 390 -18.77 22.33 21.75
N GLN A 391 -18.93 21.35 20.86
CA GLN A 391 -19.54 21.57 19.53
C GLN A 391 -20.97 21.06 19.35
N VAL A 392 -21.58 20.37 20.33
CA VAL A 392 -22.88 19.71 20.13
C VAL A 392 -24.09 20.59 20.49
N GLY A 393 -23.88 21.83 20.95
CA GLY A 393 -24.96 22.75 21.31
C GLY A 393 -25.08 23.96 20.39
N ARG A 394 -25.63 23.80 19.17
CA ARG A 394 -26.45 24.77 18.41
C ARG A 394 -26.47 24.44 16.91
N SER A 395 -27.57 23.84 16.46
CA SER A 395 -28.03 23.94 15.07
C SER A 395 -28.97 25.14 15.01
N TYR A 396 -28.73 26.12 14.12
CA TYR A 396 -29.73 26.89 13.36
C TYR A 396 -29.01 27.73 12.29
N HIS A 397 -29.46 27.58 11.03
CA HIS A 397 -29.19 28.33 9.79
C HIS A 397 -28.06 29.39 9.74
N ASN A 398 -27.07 29.23 8.83
CA ASN A 398 -26.81 30.16 7.69
C ASN A 398 -25.70 29.66 6.73
N LYS A 399 -25.76 30.12 5.47
CA LYS A 399 -24.82 29.93 4.36
C LYS A 399 -23.44 30.57 4.62
N SER A 400 -22.41 29.90 4.09
CA SER A 400 -20.98 30.29 4.00
C SER A 400 -20.27 30.57 5.32
N LEU A 401 -19.20 29.79 5.59
CA LEU A 401 -17.89 30.26 6.07
C LEU A 401 -16.99 29.08 6.43
N SER A 402 -15.80 29.10 5.86
CA SER A 402 -14.62 28.30 6.21
C SER A 402 -14.31 28.45 7.70
N ARG A 403 -14.39 27.36 8.49
CA ARG A 403 -13.82 27.32 9.84
C ARG A 403 -13.07 26.01 10.03
N TYR A 404 -11.74 26.10 9.93
CA TYR A 404 -10.84 25.06 10.42
C TYR A 404 -10.66 25.25 11.92
N PHE A 405 -10.86 24.18 12.69
CA PHE A 405 -10.53 24.11 14.11
C PHE A 405 -9.26 23.28 14.25
N SER A 406 -8.28 23.80 14.98
CA SER A 406 -7.05 23.09 15.34
C SER A 406 -6.88 23.21 16.85
N ALA A 407 -7.05 22.11 17.57
CA ALA A 407 -6.68 22.00 18.98
C ALA A 407 -5.41 21.18 19.08
N VAL A 408 -4.39 21.74 19.74
CA VAL A 408 -3.16 21.05 20.08
C VAL A 408 -3.29 20.57 21.52
N SER A 409 -3.04 19.29 21.74
CA SER A 409 -2.95 18.70 23.07
C SER A 409 -1.66 17.89 23.13
N ALA A 410 -0.78 18.24 24.05
CA ALA A 410 0.45 17.49 24.29
C ALA A 410 0.12 16.10 24.85
N HIS A 411 0.63 15.05 24.24
CA HIS A 411 0.46 13.66 24.67
C HIS A 411 1.81 12.93 24.63
N THR A 412 1.94 11.84 25.40
CA THR A 412 3.18 11.07 25.55
C THR A 412 3.27 9.89 24.58
N SER A 413 4.35 9.89 23.80
CA SER A 413 5.14 8.80 23.21
C SER A 413 4.50 7.55 22.60
N GLY A 414 3.71 6.76 23.34
CA GLY A 414 3.03 5.55 22.84
C GLY A 414 1.57 5.77 22.43
N GLU A 415 1.00 6.91 22.84
CA GLU A 415 -0.43 7.21 22.70
C GLU A 415 -0.78 7.84 21.34
N GLU A 416 0.22 8.36 20.60
CA GLU A 416 0.00 9.13 19.37
C GLU A 416 -0.51 8.26 18.20
N LEU A 417 0.11 7.08 17.96
CA LEU A 417 -0.33 6.18 16.89
C LEU A 417 -1.77 5.73 17.11
N SER A 418 -2.08 5.35 18.34
CA SER A 418 -3.36 4.76 18.70
C SER A 418 -4.48 5.81 18.76
N SER A 419 -4.18 7.04 19.19
CA SER A 419 -5.14 8.16 19.17
C SER A 419 -5.43 8.63 17.75
N HIS A 420 -4.44 8.68 16.86
CA HIS A 420 -4.64 8.95 15.45
C HIS A 420 -5.41 7.84 14.73
N LEU A 421 -5.17 6.58 15.09
CA LEU A 421 -5.93 5.45 14.58
C LEU A 421 -7.42 5.57 14.93
N ALA A 422 -7.74 5.90 16.19
CA ALA A 422 -9.12 6.16 16.64
C ALA A 422 -9.77 7.35 15.90
N ALA A 423 -9.02 8.44 15.71
CA ALA A 423 -9.51 9.59 14.95
C ALA A 423 -9.81 9.24 13.48
N ASN A 424 -8.94 8.47 12.84
CA ASN A 424 -9.14 8.01 11.47
C ASN A 424 -10.33 7.04 11.37
N MET A 425 -10.50 6.14 12.35
CA MET A 425 -11.68 5.28 12.44
C MET A 425 -12.97 6.09 12.51
N THR A 426 -13.00 7.13 13.32
CA THR A 426 -14.17 8.03 13.43
C THR A 426 -14.50 8.69 12.10
N LYS A 427 -13.49 9.14 11.34
CA LYS A 427 -13.69 9.70 9.99
C LYS A 427 -14.24 8.65 9.02
N ALA A 428 -13.70 7.42 9.04
CA ALA A 428 -14.18 6.33 8.20
C ALA A 428 -15.65 5.98 8.49
N LEU A 429 -16.05 5.94 9.75
CA LEU A 429 -17.42 5.67 10.17
C LEU A 429 -18.39 6.75 9.69
N ARG A 430 -18.02 8.04 9.81
CA ARG A 430 -18.82 9.14 9.24
C ARG A 430 -18.94 9.03 7.72
N LYS A 431 -17.85 8.73 7.03
CA LYS A 431 -17.86 8.53 5.57
C LYS A 431 -18.72 7.35 5.14
N TYR A 432 -18.71 6.26 5.91
CA TYR A 432 -19.59 5.13 5.67
C TYR A 432 -21.05 5.54 5.88
N GLN A 433 -21.34 6.28 6.93
CA GLN A 433 -22.68 6.79 7.23
C GLN A 433 -23.23 7.65 6.08
N GLU A 434 -22.42 8.56 5.55
CA GLU A 434 -22.75 9.40 4.37
C GLU A 434 -23.14 8.54 3.15
N HIS A 435 -22.44 7.41 2.93
CA HIS A 435 -22.69 6.51 1.80
C HIS A 435 -23.84 5.52 2.02
N ASN A 436 -24.23 5.25 3.25
CA ASN A 436 -25.21 4.22 3.62
C ASN A 436 -26.47 4.81 4.27
N GLN A 437 -26.90 5.98 3.79
CA GLN A 437 -28.18 6.61 4.17
C GLN A 437 -28.33 6.84 5.68
N GLY A 438 -27.26 7.26 6.35
CA GLY A 438 -27.29 7.52 7.79
C GLY A 438 -26.97 6.30 8.68
N ASN A 439 -26.77 5.11 8.10
CA ASN A 439 -26.51 3.89 8.86
C ASN A 439 -25.00 3.67 9.08
N LEU A 440 -24.65 3.30 10.31
CA LEU A 440 -23.31 2.81 10.67
C LEU A 440 -23.13 1.33 10.26
N PRO A 441 -21.88 0.86 10.09
CA PRO A 441 -21.65 -0.56 9.83
C PRO A 441 -22.02 -1.38 11.07
N GLY A 442 -22.77 -2.48 10.86
CA GLY A 442 -23.10 -3.42 11.93
C GLY A 442 -21.94 -4.36 12.28
N ARG A 443 -20.96 -4.49 11.37
CA ARG A 443 -19.76 -5.32 11.54
C ARG A 443 -18.53 -4.61 10.96
N ILE A 444 -17.43 -4.66 11.69
CA ILE A 444 -16.11 -4.16 11.27
C ILE A 444 -15.11 -5.32 11.31
N VAL A 445 -14.36 -5.52 10.23
CA VAL A 445 -13.20 -6.42 10.24
C VAL A 445 -11.96 -5.61 9.96
N PHE A 446 -11.06 -5.56 10.93
CA PHE A 446 -9.84 -4.76 10.90
C PHE A 446 -8.63 -5.66 10.66
N TYR A 447 -7.91 -5.41 9.58
CA TYR A 447 -6.67 -6.11 9.24
C TYR A 447 -5.45 -5.22 9.44
N ARG A 448 -4.57 -5.61 10.37
CA ARG A 448 -3.36 -4.88 10.76
C ARG A 448 -2.11 -5.59 10.23
N ASP A 449 -1.40 -4.97 9.29
CA ASP A 449 -0.17 -5.51 8.70
C ASP A 449 1.10 -4.99 9.41
N GLY A 450 2.25 -5.65 9.28
CA GLY A 450 3.52 -5.10 9.76
C GLY A 450 3.75 -5.12 11.27
N VAL A 451 3.05 -5.99 12.01
CA VAL A 451 3.26 -6.20 13.45
C VAL A 451 4.14 -7.43 13.68
N GLY A 452 5.23 -7.26 14.42
CA GLY A 452 6.07 -8.37 14.88
C GLY A 452 5.43 -9.14 16.03
N GLU A 453 5.77 -10.42 16.18
CA GLU A 453 5.15 -11.28 17.20
C GLU A 453 5.30 -10.73 18.63
N GLY A 454 6.47 -10.19 18.98
CA GLY A 454 6.71 -9.57 20.29
C GLY A 454 5.93 -8.27 20.53
N GLN A 455 5.33 -7.67 19.50
CA GLN A 455 4.54 -6.42 19.60
C GLN A 455 3.04 -6.69 19.77
N ILE A 456 2.58 -7.92 19.60
CA ILE A 456 1.15 -8.28 19.65
C ILE A 456 0.48 -7.83 20.97
N PRO A 457 1.06 -8.10 22.17
CA PRO A 457 0.43 -7.68 23.42
C PRO A 457 0.30 -6.16 23.53
N TYR A 458 1.29 -5.42 23.04
CA TYR A 458 1.26 -3.96 23.02
C TYR A 458 0.14 -3.45 22.11
N VAL A 459 0.07 -3.94 20.87
CA VAL A 459 -1.00 -3.58 19.91
C VAL A 459 -2.40 -3.89 20.46
N PHE A 460 -2.56 -5.02 21.16
CA PHE A 460 -3.82 -5.34 21.81
C PHE A 460 -4.19 -4.32 22.91
N LEU A 461 -3.22 -3.94 23.76
CA LEU A 461 -3.45 -3.01 24.86
C LEU A 461 -3.67 -1.56 24.39
N THR A 462 -3.04 -1.15 23.31
CA THR A 462 -3.09 0.24 22.81
C THR A 462 -4.10 0.41 21.69
N GLU A 463 -3.98 -0.30 20.57
CA GLU A 463 -4.83 -0.10 19.39
C GLU A 463 -6.24 -0.69 19.60
N VAL A 464 -6.35 -1.97 19.99
CA VAL A 464 -7.65 -2.67 20.08
C VAL A 464 -8.54 -2.05 21.16
N LYS A 465 -8.00 -1.77 22.35
CA LYS A 465 -8.76 -1.16 23.44
C LYS A 465 -9.25 0.24 23.08
N LEU A 466 -8.43 1.07 22.43
CA LEU A 466 -8.83 2.40 22.00
C LEU A 466 -9.88 2.37 20.89
N LEU A 467 -9.77 1.45 19.93
CA LEU A 467 -10.78 1.28 18.89
C LEU A 467 -12.13 0.84 19.47
N LYS A 468 -12.14 -0.11 20.41
CA LYS A 468 -13.36 -0.52 21.12
C LYS A 468 -13.98 0.65 21.87
N ALA A 469 -13.20 1.37 22.68
CA ALA A 469 -13.67 2.54 23.40
C ALA A 469 -14.23 3.64 22.47
N SER A 470 -13.60 3.84 21.30
CA SER A 470 -14.07 4.82 20.30
C SER A 470 -15.39 4.38 19.65
N CYS A 471 -15.56 3.09 19.38
CA CYS A 471 -16.82 2.54 18.88
C CYS A 471 -17.93 2.64 19.94
N ASP A 472 -17.64 2.26 21.19
CA ASP A 472 -18.59 2.33 22.30
C ASP A 472 -19.07 3.78 22.56
N GLN A 473 -18.20 4.77 22.35
CA GLN A 473 -18.56 6.18 22.44
C GLN A 473 -19.50 6.60 21.30
N LEU A 474 -19.27 6.13 20.08
CA LEU A 474 -20.16 6.39 18.95
C LEU A 474 -21.53 5.72 19.14
N ASP A 475 -21.55 4.52 19.73
CA ASP A 475 -22.79 3.80 20.05
C ASP A 475 -23.66 4.61 21.02
N LYS A 476 -23.04 5.28 22.01
CA LYS A 476 -23.74 6.19 22.94
C LYS A 476 -24.28 7.45 22.27
N ILE A 477 -23.64 7.92 21.21
CA ILE A 477 -24.05 9.15 20.50
C ILE A 477 -25.16 8.85 19.47
N TYR A 478 -25.20 7.65 18.89
CA TYR A 478 -25.99 7.37 17.68
C TYR A 478 -27.02 6.23 17.81
N GLY A 479 -27.35 5.75 19.02
CA GLY A 479 -28.56 4.93 19.23
C GLY A 479 -28.34 3.45 19.61
N GLY A 480 -27.18 3.10 20.18
CA GLY A 480 -27.11 2.02 21.16
C GLY A 480 -27.06 0.56 20.66
N THR A 481 -26.73 0.29 19.39
CA THR A 481 -26.38 -1.08 18.97
C THR A 481 -24.87 -1.27 19.00
N PRO A 482 -24.32 -2.21 19.79
CA PRO A 482 -22.88 -2.39 19.91
C PRO A 482 -22.27 -2.80 18.56
N VAL A 483 -21.29 -2.02 18.09
CA VAL A 483 -20.55 -2.36 16.86
C VAL A 483 -19.75 -3.63 17.07
N LYS A 484 -20.02 -4.63 16.23
CA LYS A 484 -19.27 -5.89 16.23
C LYS A 484 -17.96 -5.72 15.45
N MET A 485 -16.85 -6.14 16.03
CA MET A 485 -15.49 -5.98 15.51
C MET A 485 -14.66 -7.27 15.63
N ALA A 486 -13.98 -7.63 14.54
CA ALA A 486 -12.85 -8.55 14.56
C ALA A 486 -11.55 -7.79 14.24
N PHE A 487 -10.50 -8.03 15.02
CA PHE A 487 -9.17 -7.45 14.81
C PHE A 487 -8.17 -8.56 14.50
N ILE A 488 -7.58 -8.51 13.31
CA ILE A 488 -6.79 -9.56 12.71
C ILE A 488 -5.41 -9.01 12.35
N ILE A 489 -4.37 -9.58 12.93
CA ILE A 489 -2.99 -9.28 12.54
C ILE A 489 -2.63 -10.11 11.31
N VAL A 490 -2.05 -9.46 10.31
CA VAL A 490 -1.60 -10.08 9.06
C VAL A 490 -0.08 -10.10 9.03
N THR A 491 0.51 -11.29 8.95
CA THR A 491 1.97 -11.46 8.92
C THR A 491 2.42 -12.13 7.63
N LYS A 492 3.05 -11.34 6.75
CA LYS A 492 3.64 -11.80 5.48
C LYS A 492 5.04 -12.40 5.63
N ARG A 493 5.82 -11.99 6.62
CA ARG A 493 7.23 -12.42 6.75
C ARG A 493 7.33 -13.57 7.74
N ILE A 494 6.98 -14.76 7.28
CA ILE A 494 6.98 -16.00 8.09
C ILE A 494 7.95 -17.04 7.54
N ASN A 495 8.44 -17.90 8.42
CA ASN A 495 9.34 -19.02 8.06
C ASN A 495 8.57 -20.25 7.59
N THR A 496 7.33 -20.43 8.04
CA THR A 496 6.45 -21.54 7.67
C THR A 496 6.30 -21.67 6.16
N ARG A 497 6.47 -22.89 5.63
CA ARG A 497 6.23 -23.25 4.23
C ARG A 497 5.31 -24.45 4.18
N ILE A 498 4.36 -24.42 3.25
CA ILE A 498 3.35 -25.46 3.06
C ILE A 498 3.57 -26.04 1.67
N PHE A 499 3.48 -27.36 1.56
CA PHE A 499 3.65 -28.10 0.31
C PHE A 499 2.44 -29.02 0.12
N LEU A 500 2.05 -29.22 -1.14
CA LEU A 500 1.02 -30.19 -1.51
C LEU A 500 1.62 -31.18 -2.49
N LYS A 501 1.74 -32.45 -2.09
CA LYS A 501 2.30 -33.54 -2.93
C LYS A 501 3.65 -33.18 -3.58
N GLY A 502 4.55 -32.54 -2.82
CA GLY A 502 5.87 -32.10 -3.31
C GLY A 502 5.88 -30.81 -4.13
N GLY A 503 4.71 -30.23 -4.43
CA GLY A 503 4.54 -28.98 -5.17
C GLY A 503 4.10 -27.81 -4.28
N ASN A 504 3.91 -26.65 -4.92
CA ASN A 504 3.28 -25.51 -4.27
C ASN A 504 1.77 -25.78 -4.10
N PRO A 505 1.18 -25.51 -2.92
CA PRO A 505 -0.27 -25.55 -2.74
C PRO A 505 -0.98 -24.53 -3.64
N PRO A 506 -2.20 -24.84 -4.13
CA PRO A 506 -2.97 -23.92 -4.95
C PRO A 506 -3.52 -22.73 -4.13
N PRO A 507 -3.86 -21.61 -4.79
CA PRO A 507 -4.61 -20.52 -4.17
C PRO A 507 -5.91 -21.01 -3.51
N GLY A 508 -6.20 -20.50 -2.32
CA GLY A 508 -7.32 -20.93 -1.49
C GLY A 508 -6.96 -22.00 -0.45
N THR A 509 -5.71 -22.48 -0.42
CA THR A 509 -5.28 -23.44 0.62
C THR A 509 -5.24 -22.77 2.00
N VAL A 510 -6.00 -23.31 2.95
CA VAL A 510 -6.12 -22.89 4.34
C VAL A 510 -5.61 -23.99 5.26
N VAL A 511 -4.88 -23.58 6.30
CA VAL A 511 -4.43 -24.45 7.39
C VAL A 511 -4.70 -23.74 8.71
N ASP A 512 -5.56 -24.33 9.52
CA ASP A 512 -6.04 -23.81 10.80
C ASP A 512 -5.79 -24.79 11.97
N ASP A 513 -5.03 -25.86 11.73
CA ASP A 513 -4.70 -26.89 12.72
C ASP A 513 -3.25 -27.38 12.55
N CYS A 514 -2.73 -28.11 13.55
CA CYS A 514 -1.42 -28.76 13.65
C CYS A 514 -0.19 -27.84 13.70
N ILE A 515 -0.13 -26.81 12.83
CA ILE A 515 1.00 -25.88 12.69
C ILE A 515 0.66 -24.47 13.19
N THR A 516 -0.56 -24.28 13.67
CA THR A 516 -1.07 -23.10 14.39
C THR A 516 -0.61 -23.12 15.83
N ILE A 517 -0.76 -21.99 16.54
CA ILE A 517 -0.35 -21.89 17.94
C ILE A 517 -1.58 -22.22 18.82
N PRO A 518 -1.52 -23.20 19.74
CA PRO A 518 -2.69 -23.66 20.49
C PRO A 518 -3.47 -22.57 21.23
N ASP A 519 -2.77 -21.58 21.79
CA ASP A 519 -3.37 -20.47 22.54
C ASP A 519 -3.83 -19.31 21.65
N ARG A 520 -3.74 -19.44 20.32
CA ARG A 520 -4.10 -18.39 19.36
C ARG A 520 -5.25 -18.85 18.48
N TYR A 521 -6.12 -17.90 18.18
CA TYR A 521 -7.04 -18.05 17.07
C TYR A 521 -6.32 -17.57 15.80
N ASP A 522 -5.50 -18.45 15.20
CA ASP A 522 -4.76 -18.16 13.98
C ASP A 522 -4.98 -19.18 12.86
N PHE A 523 -4.68 -18.76 11.63
CA PHE A 523 -4.71 -19.62 10.46
C PHE A 523 -3.73 -19.12 9.39
N TYR A 524 -3.30 -20.04 8.53
CA TYR A 524 -2.53 -19.73 7.34
C TYR A 524 -3.42 -19.80 6.10
N LEU A 525 -3.23 -18.85 5.19
CA LEU A 525 -3.89 -18.85 3.89
C LEU A 525 -2.85 -18.61 2.78
N VAL A 526 -2.86 -19.50 1.79
CA VAL A 526 -2.17 -19.32 0.52
C VAL A 526 -3.16 -18.71 -0.45
N SER A 527 -3.10 -17.38 -0.63
CA SER A 527 -4.02 -16.69 -1.53
C SER A 527 -3.48 -16.49 -2.94
N GLN A 528 -2.16 -16.58 -3.17
CA GLN A 528 -1.53 -16.22 -4.44
C GLN A 528 -0.71 -17.39 -5.01
N SER A 529 -0.81 -17.59 -6.34
CA SER A 529 0.04 -18.50 -7.10
C SER A 529 1.40 -17.85 -7.42
N VAL A 530 2.48 -18.65 -7.40
CA VAL A 530 3.84 -18.19 -7.78
C VAL A 530 4.33 -18.94 -8.99
N ARG A 531 4.90 -18.22 -9.96
CA ARG A 531 5.48 -18.83 -11.18
C ARG A 531 6.83 -19.51 -10.93
N GLN A 532 7.56 -19.06 -9.92
CA GLN A 532 8.90 -19.53 -9.59
C GLN A 532 9.10 -19.50 -8.08
N GLY A 533 9.85 -20.49 -7.58
CA GLY A 533 10.17 -20.65 -6.15
C GLY A 533 9.04 -21.26 -5.32
N THR A 534 9.25 -21.36 -4.02
CA THR A 534 8.26 -21.85 -3.05
C THR A 534 7.30 -20.74 -2.64
N VAL A 535 5.99 -21.00 -2.68
CA VAL A 535 4.96 -20.09 -2.17
C VAL A 535 5.12 -19.91 -0.66
N SER A 536 4.92 -18.68 -0.20
CA SER A 536 4.95 -18.35 1.22
C SER A 536 3.52 -18.02 1.66
N PRO A 537 2.92 -18.79 2.58
CA PRO A 537 1.58 -18.49 3.08
C PRO A 537 1.56 -17.13 3.80
N THR A 538 0.36 -16.62 4.07
CA THR A 538 0.16 -15.48 4.96
C THR A 538 -0.48 -15.98 6.24
N SER A 539 0.08 -15.59 7.39
CA SER A 539 -0.48 -15.89 8.70
C SER A 539 -1.47 -14.80 9.10
N TYR A 540 -2.62 -15.21 9.62
CA TYR A 540 -3.67 -14.35 10.14
C TYR A 540 -3.92 -14.74 11.60
N ASN A 541 -3.76 -13.80 12.52
CA ASN A 541 -3.98 -14.01 13.95
C ASN A 541 -5.10 -13.10 14.44
N VAL A 542 -6.22 -13.68 14.85
CA VAL A 542 -7.39 -12.99 15.37
C VAL A 542 -7.20 -12.72 16.86
N ILE A 543 -6.79 -11.50 17.20
CA ILE A 543 -6.45 -11.13 18.59
C ILE A 543 -7.66 -10.60 19.38
N SER A 544 -8.74 -10.24 18.70
CA SER A 544 -10.00 -9.84 19.31
C SER A 544 -11.13 -10.12 18.35
N ASP A 545 -12.17 -10.80 18.83
CA ASP A 545 -13.36 -11.11 18.03
C ASP A 545 -14.63 -11.04 18.88
N ASN A 546 -15.59 -10.23 18.45
CA ASN A 546 -16.98 -10.27 18.91
C ASN A 546 -17.98 -10.23 17.74
N ILE A 547 -17.54 -10.62 16.53
CA ILE A 547 -18.34 -10.57 15.30
C ILE A 547 -19.39 -11.67 15.21
N GLY A 548 -19.17 -12.79 15.91
CA GLY A 548 -20.04 -13.97 15.87
C GLY A 548 -20.11 -14.58 14.46
N LEU A 549 -18.98 -14.64 13.76
CA LEU A 549 -18.82 -15.41 12.53
C LEU A 549 -18.04 -16.68 12.85
N ASP A 550 -18.45 -17.78 12.25
CA ASP A 550 -17.68 -19.02 12.31
C ASP A 550 -16.30 -18.81 11.65
N PRO A 551 -15.24 -19.51 12.13
CA PRO A 551 -13.90 -19.41 11.54
C PRO A 551 -13.86 -19.62 10.03
N ASP A 552 -14.62 -20.59 9.51
CA ASP A 552 -14.72 -20.83 8.05
C ASP A 552 -15.22 -19.59 7.29
N LYS A 553 -16.22 -18.89 7.83
CA LYS A 553 -16.76 -17.66 7.21
C LYS A 553 -15.71 -16.54 7.20
N LEU A 554 -14.93 -16.42 8.27
CA LEU A 554 -13.86 -15.41 8.36
C LEU A 554 -12.71 -15.71 7.39
N GLN A 555 -12.31 -16.98 7.27
CA GLN A 555 -11.28 -17.42 6.32
C GLN A 555 -11.74 -17.21 4.87
N ARG A 556 -13.00 -17.56 4.54
CA ARG A 556 -13.60 -17.29 3.21
C ARG A 556 -13.70 -15.81 2.91
N LEU A 557 -14.11 -14.99 3.88
CA LEU A 557 -14.10 -13.53 3.74
C LEU A 557 -12.67 -13.03 3.44
N THR A 558 -11.68 -13.47 4.23
CA THR A 558 -10.27 -13.12 4.03
C THR A 558 -9.80 -13.44 2.61
N TYR A 559 -10.14 -14.64 2.10
CA TYR A 559 -9.79 -15.06 0.75
C TYR A 559 -10.49 -14.21 -0.32
N LYS A 560 -11.80 -13.93 -0.20
CA LYS A 560 -12.53 -13.02 -1.10
C LYS A 560 -11.87 -11.65 -1.19
N LEU A 561 -11.44 -11.08 -0.06
CA LEU A 561 -10.78 -9.77 -0.02
C LEU A 561 -9.44 -9.74 -0.78
N THR A 562 -8.77 -10.87 -0.95
CA THR A 562 -7.52 -10.94 -1.73
C THR A 562 -7.73 -10.78 -3.25
N HIS A 563 -8.98 -10.84 -3.72
CA HIS A 563 -9.34 -10.65 -5.12
C HIS A 563 -9.64 -9.17 -5.45
N LEU A 564 -9.75 -8.30 -4.46
CA LEU A 564 -10.27 -6.93 -4.63
C LEU A 564 -9.18 -5.86 -4.80
N TYR A 565 -7.93 -6.25 -5.08
CA TYR A 565 -6.84 -5.30 -5.30
C TYR A 565 -6.73 -4.89 -6.77
N TYR A 566 -7.22 -3.69 -7.11
CA TYR A 566 -7.46 -3.29 -8.49
C TYR A 566 -6.23 -3.07 -9.36
N ASN A 567 -5.04 -2.97 -8.78
CA ASN A 567 -3.78 -2.84 -9.54
C ASN A 567 -3.24 -4.19 -10.04
N TRP A 568 -3.87 -5.31 -9.65
CA TRP A 568 -3.51 -6.66 -10.05
C TRP A 568 -4.77 -7.45 -10.38
N SER A 569 -4.92 -7.87 -11.63
CA SER A 569 -6.04 -8.69 -12.12
C SER A 569 -5.87 -10.16 -11.77
N GLY A 570 -5.60 -10.40 -10.50
CA GLY A 570 -5.43 -11.70 -9.89
C GLY A 570 -5.48 -11.62 -8.37
N THR A 571 -5.30 -12.74 -7.68
CA THR A 571 -5.25 -12.73 -6.21
C THR A 571 -3.92 -12.17 -5.71
N VAL A 572 -3.98 -11.35 -4.65
CA VAL A 572 -2.81 -10.86 -3.93
C VAL A 572 -2.57 -11.60 -2.61
N ARG A 573 -1.38 -11.44 -2.04
CA ARG A 573 -0.96 -12.16 -0.82
C ARG A 573 -1.71 -11.79 0.46
N VAL A 574 -2.28 -10.59 0.52
CA VAL A 574 -3.00 -10.03 1.67
C VAL A 574 -4.33 -9.43 1.23
N PRO A 575 -5.30 -9.21 2.13
CA PRO A 575 -6.57 -8.56 1.78
C PRO A 575 -6.34 -7.20 1.11
N ALA A 576 -7.18 -6.85 0.14
CA ALA A 576 -7.03 -5.63 -0.64
C ALA A 576 -6.91 -4.36 0.22
N PRO A 577 -7.68 -4.17 1.31
CA PRO A 577 -7.51 -3.01 2.21
C PRO A 577 -6.12 -2.90 2.83
N CYS A 578 -5.48 -4.02 3.22
CA CYS A 578 -4.09 -4.01 3.69
C CYS A 578 -3.13 -3.60 2.57
N GLN A 579 -3.33 -4.14 1.37
CA GLN A 579 -2.48 -3.81 0.23
C GLN A 579 -2.62 -2.34 -0.20
N TYR A 580 -3.84 -1.79 -0.10
CA TYR A 580 -4.10 -0.36 -0.31
C TYR A 580 -3.44 0.50 0.76
N ALA A 581 -3.59 0.16 2.04
CA ALA A 581 -2.93 0.85 3.15
C ALA A 581 -1.40 0.85 2.99
N HIS A 582 -0.81 -0.30 2.65
CA HIS A 582 0.61 -0.42 2.34
C HIS A 582 1.04 0.49 1.19
N LYS A 583 0.29 0.52 0.08
CA LYS A 583 0.59 1.38 -1.06
C LYS A 583 0.52 2.86 -0.71
N LEU A 584 -0.46 3.26 0.09
CA LEU A 584 -0.62 4.62 0.55
C LEU A 584 0.51 5.03 1.51
N ALA A 585 0.78 4.23 2.54
CA ALA A 585 1.88 4.47 3.49
C ALA A 585 3.22 4.56 2.75
N PHE A 586 3.47 3.65 1.80
CA PHE A 586 4.67 3.66 0.98
C PHE A 586 4.77 4.92 0.11
N LEU A 587 3.70 5.34 -0.57
CA LEU A 587 3.70 6.58 -1.34
C LEU A 587 4.06 7.78 -0.45
N VAL A 588 3.52 7.82 0.76
CA VAL A 588 3.76 8.94 1.68
C VAL A 588 5.19 8.93 2.19
N GLY A 589 5.69 7.84 2.76
CA GLY A 589 7.04 7.77 3.35
C GLY A 589 8.19 7.79 2.33
N GLN A 590 7.91 7.52 1.06
CA GLN A 590 8.94 7.47 0.01
C GLN A 590 8.93 8.67 -0.94
N ALA A 591 7.76 9.30 -1.14
CA ALA A 591 7.63 10.34 -2.16
C ALA A 591 7.00 11.63 -1.64
N LEU A 592 6.00 11.59 -0.75
CA LEU A 592 5.30 12.80 -0.31
C LEU A 592 5.97 13.45 0.91
N HIS A 593 6.41 12.65 1.88
CA HIS A 593 6.96 13.06 3.18
C HIS A 593 6.04 14.01 3.96
N ARG A 594 4.74 14.03 3.63
CA ARG A 594 3.68 14.86 4.22
C ARG A 594 2.32 14.19 3.99
N SER A 595 1.37 14.47 4.87
CA SER A 595 0.00 13.96 4.71
C SER A 595 -0.64 14.50 3.41
N PRO A 596 -1.33 13.64 2.65
CA PRO A 596 -2.06 14.04 1.44
C PRO A 596 -3.24 14.96 1.74
N ASN A 597 -3.73 15.63 0.69
CA ASN A 597 -4.90 16.50 0.75
C ASN A 597 -6.18 15.70 0.99
N VAL A 598 -6.97 16.13 1.98
CA VAL A 598 -8.21 15.45 2.42
C VAL A 598 -9.29 15.31 1.35
N GLN A 599 -9.25 16.12 0.29
CA GLN A 599 -10.19 15.99 -0.83
C GLN A 599 -9.97 14.70 -1.64
N LEU A 600 -8.81 14.04 -1.47
CA LEU A 600 -8.47 12.79 -2.12
C LEU A 600 -8.88 11.56 -1.30
N ASP A 601 -9.40 11.72 -0.08
CA ASP A 601 -9.64 10.63 0.87
C ASP A 601 -10.58 9.55 0.32
N ASP A 602 -11.56 9.92 -0.53
CA ASP A 602 -12.55 9.00 -1.13
C ASP A 602 -12.08 8.37 -2.46
N TYR A 603 -10.81 8.58 -2.86
CA TYR A 603 -10.24 8.10 -4.12
C TYR A 603 -9.06 7.15 -3.89
N LEU A 604 -8.85 6.22 -4.82
CA LEU A 604 -7.65 5.37 -4.87
C LEU A 604 -6.49 6.07 -5.63
N TYR A 605 -6.24 7.34 -5.32
CA TYR A 605 -5.24 8.19 -6.00
C TYR A 605 -3.79 7.69 -5.87
N PHE A 606 -3.53 6.89 -4.84
CA PHE A 606 -2.22 6.37 -4.46
C PHE A 606 -1.82 5.09 -5.20
N LEU A 607 -2.69 4.54 -6.04
CA LEU A 607 -2.35 3.45 -6.95
C LEU A 607 -1.31 3.86 -7.98
#